data_AF-A0A8S4FNA0-F1
#
_entry.id   AF-A0A8S4FNA0-F1
#
_cell.length_a   1.000
_cell.length_b   1.000
_cell.length_c   1.000
_cell.angle_alpha   90.00
_cell.angle_beta   90.00
_cell.angle_gamma   90.00
#
_symmetry.space_group_name_H-M   'P 1'
#
loop_
_entity.id
_entity.type
_entity.pdbx_description
1 polymer ?
#
loop_
_entity_poly.entity_id
_entity_poly.type
_entity_poly.pdbx_seq_one_letter_code
_entity_poly.pdbx_strand_id
1 'polypeptide(L)'
;MLNTVMSERVRRITNLQLQTHLTSLCITNRDIANLLRMMEAEVPVSEVRELVAPLAKKAEWSKALARAIEDLESVADNAKALGLECAVTVAPCLAYNATQHSGVFWQMCAVSAAQRACSKHRSADIVAAGGRYDVLIDEFCVVSRSVQSASTRQASGAAGCSMSLQRMAAVRSRAAPTDPASGAAGCSMSLQRMAAVAAPADPNPSICVCVWGTVGNSRDGHRAARRAQLARELWAAGHAVCTLECKSATEAHELSGASIVLLDEDNYFCAICWDDNRVREHRLPYIEVLDFVKQKLGSDSVKSPEGNFGRTISWSDESRDRDKSSPNISVTFITSSEKMTRNSRRLCENQINTQITSSLLRLGVTQLSRSRVCVLALACEAACVRSLAANLDLPSHSRELLGAASCTINSFPRRRKIIEETIEELITMTSTQNNQSRASEEVVLYALYSIPDAVCRLLV
;
A
#
# COMPACT_ATOMS: atom_id res chain seq x y z
N MET A 1 24.95 40.73 -3.91
CA MET A 1 26.27 40.23 -4.38
C MET A 1 26.89 39.13 -3.49
N LEU A 2 26.59 39.06 -2.17
CA LEU A 2 27.07 37.95 -1.30
C LEU A 2 26.39 36.60 -1.58
N ASN A 3 25.14 36.59 -2.07
CA ASN A 3 24.33 35.37 -2.21
C ASN A 3 24.73 34.47 -3.39
N THR A 4 25.44 34.99 -4.39
CA THR A 4 25.87 34.24 -5.57
C THR A 4 27.26 33.59 -5.39
N VAL A 5 28.02 34.03 -4.39
CA VAL A 5 29.38 33.52 -4.12
C VAL A 5 29.35 32.25 -3.26
N MET A 6 28.36 32.13 -2.35
CA MET A 6 28.32 31.08 -1.32
C MET A 6 27.95 29.68 -1.84
N SER A 7 27.19 29.54 -2.93
CA SER A 7 26.59 28.25 -3.32
C SER A 7 27.46 27.36 -4.23
N GLU A 8 28.17 27.94 -5.20
CA GLU A 8 29.02 27.16 -6.12
C GLU A 8 30.50 27.53 -6.09
N ARG A 9 30.86 28.78 -5.80
CA ARG A 9 32.27 29.22 -5.81
C ARG A 9 33.00 28.88 -4.52
N VAL A 10 32.32 28.91 -3.36
CA VAL A 10 32.91 28.45 -2.08
C VAL A 10 33.29 26.97 -2.12
N ARG A 11 32.67 26.14 -2.97
CA ARG A 11 33.07 24.73 -3.15
C ARG A 11 34.47 24.57 -3.75
N ARG A 12 35.03 25.60 -4.40
CA ARG A 12 36.36 25.62 -5.04
C ARG A 12 37.37 26.57 -4.38
N ILE A 13 36.93 27.42 -3.46
CA ILE A 13 37.79 28.39 -2.77
C ILE A 13 38.40 27.73 -1.53
N THR A 14 39.71 27.80 -1.37
CA THR A 14 40.40 27.28 -0.18
C THR A 14 40.05 28.12 1.05
N ASN A 15 40.08 27.54 2.26
CA ASN A 15 39.84 28.29 3.51
C ASN A 15 40.72 29.54 3.61
N LEU A 16 41.96 29.45 3.11
CA LEU A 16 42.89 30.58 3.07
C LEU A 16 42.36 31.72 2.18
N GLN A 17 41.93 31.42 0.96
CA GLN A 17 41.36 32.42 0.04
C GLN A 17 40.07 33.03 0.59
N LEU A 18 39.23 32.24 1.25
CA LEU A 18 38.02 32.73 1.91
C LEU A 18 38.37 33.68 3.06
N GLN A 19 39.32 33.30 3.91
CA GLN A 19 39.80 34.12 5.02
C GLN A 19 40.35 35.46 4.52
N THR A 20 41.23 35.44 3.50
CA THR A 20 41.75 36.68 2.90
C THR A 20 40.64 37.59 2.39
N HIS A 21 39.63 37.03 1.73
CA HIS A 21 38.51 37.82 1.23
C HIS A 21 37.64 38.40 2.37
N LEU A 22 37.33 37.62 3.40
CA LEU A 22 36.54 38.10 4.54
C LEU A 22 37.29 39.16 5.35
N THR A 23 38.61 39.03 5.51
CA THR A 23 39.45 40.07 6.12
C THR A 23 39.44 41.35 5.28
N SER A 24 39.42 41.25 3.94
CA SER A 24 39.30 42.43 3.05
C SER A 24 37.96 43.18 3.19
N LEU A 25 36.93 42.50 3.71
CA LEU A 25 35.62 43.08 4.04
C LEU A 25 35.54 43.63 5.48
N CYS A 26 36.68 43.77 6.17
CA CYS A 26 36.78 44.25 7.56
C CYS A 26 36.00 43.41 8.59
N ILE A 27 35.78 42.11 8.32
CA ILE A 27 35.17 41.19 9.28
C ILE A 27 36.21 40.79 10.34
N THR A 28 35.82 40.71 11.61
CA THR A 28 36.75 40.38 12.70
C THR A 28 37.27 38.94 12.58
N ASN A 29 38.53 38.69 12.93
CA ASN A 29 39.10 37.34 12.93
C ASN A 29 38.30 36.33 13.77
N ARG A 30 37.66 36.80 14.85
CA ARG A 30 36.76 35.98 15.67
C ARG A 30 35.52 35.56 14.89
N ASP A 31 34.90 36.48 14.17
CA ASP A 31 33.71 36.18 13.36
C ASP A 31 34.06 35.32 12.13
N ILE A 32 35.24 35.52 11.54
CA ILE A 32 35.76 34.66 10.45
C ILE A 32 35.97 33.22 10.96
N ALA A 33 36.63 33.04 12.11
CA ALA A 33 36.85 31.71 12.69
C ALA A 33 35.52 31.02 13.03
N ASN A 34 34.55 31.76 13.58
CA ASN A 34 33.21 31.24 13.85
C ASN A 34 32.49 30.84 12.57
N LEU A 35 32.58 31.65 11.51
CA LEU A 35 31.97 31.34 10.21
C LEU A 35 32.60 30.09 9.58
N LEU A 36 33.92 29.98 9.57
CA LEU A 36 34.63 28.80 9.06
C LEU A 36 34.21 27.52 9.82
N ARG A 37 34.12 27.59 11.15
CA ARG A 37 33.60 26.49 11.98
C ARG A 37 32.18 26.10 11.56
N MET A 38 31.30 27.07 11.33
CA MET A 38 29.91 26.80 10.89
C MET A 38 29.83 26.23 9.47
N MET A 39 30.75 26.62 8.59
CA MET A 39 30.83 26.11 7.21
C MET A 39 31.32 24.67 7.13
N GLU A 40 32.15 24.26 8.09
CA GLU A 40 32.66 22.90 8.19
C GLU A 40 31.81 21.99 9.06
N ALA A 41 30.91 22.57 9.86
CA ALA A 41 30.03 21.82 10.74
C ALA A 41 29.00 21.00 9.95
N GLU A 42 28.96 19.72 10.27
CA GLU A 42 27.88 18.81 9.92
C GLU A 42 27.60 17.97 11.16
N VAL A 43 26.51 18.29 11.85
CA VAL A 43 26.20 17.76 13.18
C VAL A 43 24.82 17.10 13.18
N PRO A 44 24.56 16.11 14.05
CA PRO A 44 23.20 15.63 14.25
C PRO A 44 22.30 16.76 14.78
N VAL A 45 21.00 16.66 14.52
CA VAL A 45 20.00 17.68 14.91
C VAL A 45 20.07 18.03 16.40
N SER A 46 20.37 17.05 17.26
CA SER A 46 20.51 17.23 18.72
C SER A 46 21.64 18.17 19.15
N GLU A 47 22.68 18.32 18.34
CA GLU A 47 23.88 19.10 18.68
C GLU A 47 23.83 20.54 18.12
N VAL A 48 22.81 20.87 17.32
CA VAL A 48 22.71 22.19 16.66
C VAL A 48 22.66 23.32 17.68
N ARG A 49 21.97 23.11 18.80
CA ARG A 49 21.82 24.13 19.86
C ARG A 49 23.17 24.51 20.47
N GLU A 50 24.05 23.54 20.70
CA GLU A 50 25.41 23.78 21.18
C GLU A 50 26.26 24.47 20.10
N LEU A 51 26.12 24.02 18.85
CA LEU A 51 26.84 24.59 17.71
C LEU A 51 26.57 26.10 17.57
N VAL A 52 25.32 26.55 17.74
CA VAL A 52 24.94 27.96 17.55
C VAL A 52 24.88 28.78 18.84
N ALA A 53 25.09 28.17 20.01
CA ALA A 53 25.11 28.87 21.30
C ALA A 53 25.99 30.14 21.35
N PRO A 54 27.18 30.19 20.70
CA PRO A 54 27.99 31.41 20.65
C PRO A 54 27.30 32.58 19.91
N LEU A 55 26.44 32.27 18.94
CA LEU A 55 25.70 33.25 18.12
C LEU A 55 24.43 33.71 18.83
N ALA A 56 23.79 32.82 19.59
CA ALA A 56 22.56 33.11 20.34
C ALA A 56 22.74 34.17 21.45
N LYS A 57 23.99 34.45 21.86
CA LYS A 57 24.34 35.52 22.80
C LYS A 57 24.09 36.93 22.26
N LYS A 58 23.92 37.10 20.95
CA LYS A 58 23.54 38.39 20.34
C LYS A 58 22.02 38.52 20.39
N ALA A 59 21.52 39.51 21.15
CA ALA A 59 20.09 39.66 21.47
C ALA A 59 19.17 39.78 20.24
N GLU A 60 19.67 40.33 19.14
CA GLU A 60 18.90 40.58 17.92
C GLU A 60 18.35 39.31 17.26
N TRP A 61 19.09 38.19 17.33
CA TRP A 61 18.77 36.96 16.59
C TRP A 61 18.38 35.79 17.50
N SER A 62 18.50 35.95 18.81
CA SER A 62 18.31 34.87 19.79
C SER A 62 16.94 34.19 19.67
N LYS A 63 15.87 34.98 19.55
CA LYS A 63 14.50 34.46 19.40
C LYS A 63 14.27 33.76 18.06
N ALA A 64 14.75 34.36 16.97
CA ALA A 64 14.61 33.79 15.63
C ALA A 64 15.39 32.49 15.49
N LEU A 65 16.60 32.44 16.06
CA LEU A 65 17.46 31.26 16.08
C LEU A 65 16.86 30.14 16.93
N ALA A 66 16.33 30.45 18.12
CA ALA A 66 15.67 29.46 18.97
C ALA A 66 14.48 28.81 18.24
N ARG A 67 13.63 29.63 17.61
CA ARG A 67 12.51 29.15 16.80
C ARG A 67 12.96 28.29 15.62
N ALA A 68 14.01 28.70 14.91
CA ALA A 68 14.54 27.93 13.78
C ALA A 68 15.09 26.55 14.21
N ILE A 69 15.71 26.46 15.39
CA ILE A 69 16.14 25.18 15.96
C ILE A 69 14.93 24.31 16.30
N GLU A 70 13.93 24.85 16.98
CA GLU A 70 12.71 24.11 17.35
C GLU A 70 11.94 23.60 16.12
N ASP A 71 11.83 24.42 15.08
CA ASP A 71 11.23 24.03 13.81
C ASP A 71 12.03 22.89 13.14
N LEU A 72 13.36 22.93 13.21
CA LEU A 72 14.23 21.89 12.66
C LEU A 72 14.15 20.56 13.43
N GLU A 73 14.13 20.62 14.76
CA GLU A 73 13.90 19.48 15.65
C GLU A 73 12.54 18.84 15.34
N SER A 74 11.48 19.66 15.22
CA SER A 74 10.12 19.22 14.89
C SER A 74 10.04 18.52 13.54
N VAL A 75 10.69 19.07 12.50
CA VAL A 75 10.73 18.46 11.16
C VAL A 75 11.46 17.12 11.20
N ALA A 76 12.58 17.02 11.91
CA ALA A 76 13.34 15.78 12.03
C ALA A 76 12.55 14.69 12.76
N ASP A 77 11.86 15.03 13.84
CA ASP A 77 11.07 14.07 14.62
C ASP A 77 9.80 13.62 13.89
N ASN A 78 9.12 14.53 13.19
CA ASN A 78 8.01 14.19 12.30
C ASN A 78 8.46 13.24 11.18
N ALA A 79 9.61 13.51 10.56
CA ALA A 79 10.15 12.65 9.51
C ALA A 79 10.47 11.23 10.03
N LYS A 80 11.08 11.12 11.22
CA LYS A 80 11.31 9.81 11.87
C LYS A 80 10.01 9.09 12.18
N ALA A 81 8.99 9.79 12.68
CA ALA A 81 7.70 9.20 12.99
C ALA A 81 7.00 8.65 11.74
N LEU A 82 7.18 9.31 10.58
CA LEU A 82 6.71 8.83 9.27
C LEU A 82 7.56 7.68 8.70
N GLY A 83 8.67 7.31 9.34
CA GLY A 83 9.49 6.15 8.97
C GLY A 83 10.76 6.49 8.20
N LEU A 84 11.25 7.74 8.26
CA LEU A 84 12.55 8.08 7.69
C LEU A 84 13.67 7.35 8.46
N GLU A 85 14.36 6.45 7.77
CA GLU A 85 15.51 5.69 8.32
C GLU A 85 16.86 6.36 8.04
N CYS A 86 16.91 7.30 7.09
CA CYS A 86 18.13 8.00 6.74
C CYS A 86 18.60 8.91 7.89
N ALA A 87 19.92 8.99 8.10
CA ALA A 87 20.50 9.93 9.04
C ALA A 87 20.22 11.38 8.59
N VAL A 88 19.70 12.19 9.52
CA VAL A 88 19.45 13.62 9.32
C VAL A 88 20.54 14.41 10.02
N THR A 89 21.38 15.09 9.22
CA THR A 89 22.43 15.99 9.69
C THR A 89 22.09 17.43 9.35
N VAL A 90 22.68 18.36 10.09
CA VAL A 90 22.47 19.80 9.95
C VAL A 90 23.79 20.44 9.57
N ALA A 91 23.79 21.07 8.40
CA ALA A 91 24.88 21.88 7.88
C ALA A 91 24.40 23.35 7.82
N PRO A 92 24.77 24.21 8.78
CA PRO A 92 24.21 25.56 8.88
C PRO A 92 24.46 26.46 7.66
N CYS A 93 25.57 26.21 6.96
CA CYS A 93 25.93 26.96 5.75
C CYS A 93 25.52 26.25 4.46
N LEU A 94 24.60 25.27 4.55
CA LEU A 94 23.98 24.68 3.38
C LEU A 94 23.00 25.69 2.76
N ALA A 95 23.54 26.57 1.92
CA ALA A 95 22.82 27.68 1.31
C ALA A 95 22.88 27.57 -0.22
N TYR A 96 21.88 26.93 -0.81
CA TYR A 96 21.63 27.00 -2.25
C TYR A 96 20.48 27.98 -2.49
N ASN A 97 20.68 29.00 -3.33
CA ASN A 97 19.68 30.05 -3.60
C ASN A 97 18.96 30.56 -2.34
N ALA A 98 19.70 30.90 -1.28
CA ALA A 98 19.13 31.22 0.04
C ALA A 98 18.06 32.33 0.03
N THR A 99 18.01 33.17 -1.00
CA THR A 99 16.97 34.19 -1.19
C THR A 99 15.59 33.62 -1.53
N GLN A 100 15.53 32.38 -2.02
CA GLN A 100 14.30 31.70 -2.43
C GLN A 100 13.63 30.97 -1.26
N HIS A 101 14.35 30.72 -0.18
CA HIS A 101 13.89 29.88 0.92
C HIS A 101 13.54 30.71 2.15
N SER A 102 12.37 30.43 2.74
CA SER A 102 11.85 31.13 3.93
C SER A 102 11.91 30.28 5.21
N GLY A 103 12.39 29.04 5.13
CA GLY A 103 12.44 28.10 6.24
C GLY A 103 13.45 26.98 5.99
N VAL A 104 13.07 25.74 6.32
CA VAL A 104 13.94 24.57 6.13
C VAL A 104 14.33 24.44 4.66
N PHE A 105 15.64 24.25 4.43
CA PHE A 105 16.23 23.80 3.18
C PHE A 105 16.95 22.48 3.45
N TRP A 106 16.75 21.50 2.57
CA TRP A 106 17.33 20.17 2.73
C TRP A 106 17.81 19.62 1.40
N GLN A 107 18.77 18.71 1.48
CA GLN A 107 19.23 17.91 0.36
C GLN A 107 19.40 16.46 0.79
N MET A 108 19.15 15.54 -0.12
CA MET A 108 19.40 14.12 0.05
C MET A 108 20.56 13.71 -0.83
N CYS A 109 21.54 13.07 -0.20
CA CYS A 109 22.78 12.64 -0.85
C CYS A 109 22.88 11.13 -0.83
N ALA A 110 23.24 10.54 -1.96
CA ALA A 110 23.65 9.15 -2.03
C ALA A 110 25.14 9.04 -1.68
N VAL A 111 25.45 8.24 -0.67
CA VAL A 111 26.82 8.01 -0.21
C VAL A 111 27.22 6.57 -0.51
N SER A 112 28.24 6.38 -1.37
CA SER A 112 28.82 5.06 -1.62
C SER A 112 29.67 4.58 -0.44
N ALA A 113 29.89 3.26 -0.33
CA ALA A 113 30.76 2.69 0.71
C ALA A 113 32.19 3.26 0.68
N ALA A 114 32.74 3.54 -0.51
CA ALA A 114 34.04 4.20 -0.67
C ALA A 114 34.04 5.66 -0.20
N GLN A 115 32.92 6.38 -0.35
CA GLN A 115 32.78 7.76 0.12
C GLN A 115 32.56 7.88 1.63
N ARG A 116 32.06 6.82 2.31
CA ARG A 116 31.97 6.80 3.77
C ARG A 116 33.34 6.85 4.47
N ALA A 117 34.39 6.37 3.81
CA ALA A 117 35.76 6.41 4.33
C ALA A 117 36.42 7.81 4.23
N CYS A 118 35.88 8.70 3.40
CA CYS A 118 36.35 10.07 3.25
C CYS A 118 35.44 11.00 4.07
N SER A 119 35.94 11.63 5.13
CA SER A 119 35.15 12.45 6.07
C SER A 119 34.55 13.75 5.49
N LYS A 120 34.55 13.89 4.17
CA LYS A 120 34.01 15.06 3.46
C LYS A 120 32.88 14.59 2.54
N HIS A 121 31.63 14.73 3.00
CA HIS A 121 30.41 14.63 2.18
C HIS A 121 30.38 15.58 0.97
N ARG A 122 31.42 16.42 0.80
CA ARG A 122 31.70 17.29 -0.36
C ARG A 122 31.75 16.57 -1.72
N SER A 123 31.69 15.23 -1.76
CA SER A 123 31.68 14.42 -3.00
C SER A 123 30.41 13.57 -3.20
N ALA A 124 29.44 13.62 -2.29
CA ALA A 124 28.25 12.77 -2.38
C ALA A 124 27.31 13.20 -3.50
N ASP A 125 26.68 12.23 -4.18
CA ASP A 125 25.77 12.50 -5.29
C ASP A 125 24.43 13.02 -4.74
N ILE A 126 24.15 14.32 -4.91
CA ILE A 126 22.86 14.90 -4.52
C ILE A 126 21.77 14.33 -5.44
N VAL A 127 20.82 13.59 -4.86
CA VAL A 127 19.72 12.94 -5.59
C VAL A 127 18.40 13.69 -5.46
N ALA A 128 18.19 14.44 -4.38
CA ALA A 128 17.04 15.29 -4.20
C ALA A 128 17.39 16.54 -3.38
N ALA A 129 16.63 17.60 -3.57
CA ALA A 129 16.72 18.80 -2.74
C ALA A 129 15.35 19.45 -2.63
N GLY A 130 15.11 20.17 -1.55
CA GLY A 130 13.84 20.83 -1.32
C GLY A 130 13.91 21.85 -0.22
N GLY A 131 12.79 22.52 -0.01
CA GLY A 131 12.66 23.50 1.05
C GLY A 131 11.38 24.29 0.98
N ARG A 132 11.20 25.17 1.95
CA ARG A 132 10.08 26.09 2.05
C ARG A 132 10.38 27.39 1.31
N TYR A 133 9.46 27.87 0.45
CA TYR A 133 9.69 28.99 -0.47
C TYR A 133 8.52 29.99 -0.50
N ASP A 134 7.99 30.35 0.66
CA ASP A 134 6.83 31.26 0.78
C ASP A 134 7.04 32.59 0.04
N VAL A 135 8.28 33.12 0.07
CA VAL A 135 8.64 34.39 -0.60
C VAL A 135 8.40 34.33 -2.11
N LEU A 136 8.75 33.21 -2.76
CA LEU A 136 8.55 33.04 -4.20
C LEU A 136 7.06 32.98 -4.58
N ILE A 137 6.23 32.38 -3.72
CA ILE A 137 4.78 32.32 -3.93
C ILE A 137 4.18 33.71 -3.79
N ASP A 138 4.56 34.45 -2.76
CA ASP A 138 4.09 35.81 -2.56
C ASP A 138 4.42 36.70 -3.76
N GLU A 139 5.66 36.62 -4.28
CA GLU A 139 6.06 37.33 -5.50
C GLU A 139 5.19 36.95 -6.71
N PHE A 140 4.93 35.66 -6.94
CA PHE A 140 4.12 35.19 -8.06
C PHE A 140 2.62 35.52 -7.91
N CYS A 141 2.10 35.46 -6.69
CA CYS A 141 0.72 35.80 -6.37
C CYS A 141 0.48 37.31 -6.53
N VAL A 142 1.44 38.17 -6.18
CA VAL A 142 1.35 39.62 -6.43
C VAL A 142 1.19 39.90 -7.93
N VAL A 143 1.95 39.21 -8.79
CA VAL A 143 1.83 39.36 -10.25
C VAL A 143 0.46 38.88 -10.75
N SER A 144 -0.01 37.73 -10.25
CA SER A 144 -1.28 37.12 -10.67
C SER A 144 -2.52 37.90 -10.20
N ARG A 145 -2.45 38.58 -9.06
CA ARG A 145 -3.52 39.42 -8.47
C ARG A 145 -3.75 40.74 -9.20
N SER A 146 -2.91 41.10 -10.17
CA SER A 146 -3.18 42.23 -11.08
C SER A 146 -4.34 41.95 -12.05
N VAL A 147 -4.84 40.70 -12.12
CA VAL A 147 -5.86 40.25 -13.07
C VAL A 147 -7.17 39.74 -12.41
N GLN A 148 -7.18 39.39 -11.12
CA GLN A 148 -8.40 38.85 -10.47
C GLN A 148 -8.65 39.43 -9.07
N SER A 149 -9.92 39.76 -8.83
CA SER A 149 -10.42 40.47 -7.66
C SER A 149 -10.12 39.72 -6.35
N ALA A 150 -9.81 40.53 -5.34
CA ALA A 150 -9.49 40.10 -4.00
C ALA A 150 -10.59 39.24 -3.37
N SER A 151 -10.31 37.96 -3.13
CA SER A 151 -10.96 37.20 -2.08
C SER A 151 -9.94 36.33 -1.35
N THR A 152 -9.96 36.47 -0.02
CA THR A 152 -9.33 35.65 1.02
C THR A 152 -7.81 35.46 0.95
N ARG A 153 -7.11 36.28 1.74
CA ARG A 153 -5.69 36.18 2.03
C ARG A 153 -5.41 34.97 2.94
N GLN A 154 -5.45 33.75 2.39
CA GLN A 154 -4.83 32.59 3.04
C GLN A 154 -3.31 32.73 2.90
N ALA A 155 -2.58 32.63 4.01
CA ALA A 155 -1.13 32.61 4.01
C ALA A 155 -0.68 31.29 3.37
N SER A 156 -0.44 31.31 2.06
CA SER A 156 0.02 30.15 1.30
C SER A 156 1.49 29.92 1.62
N GLY A 157 1.79 29.18 2.68
CA GLY A 157 3.09 28.56 2.79
C GLY A 157 3.22 27.46 1.75
N ALA A 158 4.36 27.36 1.07
CA ALA A 158 4.65 26.10 0.35
C ALA A 158 6.05 25.62 0.56
N ALA A 159 6.10 24.29 0.62
CA ALA A 159 7.31 23.53 0.55
C ALA A 159 7.20 22.59 -0.64
N GLY A 160 8.35 22.28 -1.23
CA GLY A 160 8.44 21.41 -2.38
C GLY A 160 9.82 20.80 -2.44
N CYS A 161 9.94 19.78 -3.30
CA CYS A 161 11.19 19.10 -3.53
C CYS A 161 11.35 18.77 -5.01
N SER A 162 12.60 18.57 -5.41
CA SER A 162 13.00 18.13 -6.73
C SER A 162 13.87 16.90 -6.59
N MET A 163 13.59 15.89 -7.42
CA MET A 163 14.32 14.63 -7.44
C MET A 163 14.99 14.44 -8.79
N SER A 164 16.29 14.15 -8.80
CA SER A 164 17.05 13.90 -10.02
C SER A 164 17.01 12.41 -10.35
N LEU A 165 16.01 12.02 -11.15
CA LEU A 165 15.85 10.63 -11.63
C LEU A 165 17.11 10.12 -12.34
N GLN A 166 17.77 10.98 -13.12
CA GLN A 166 19.01 10.65 -13.82
C GLN A 166 20.15 10.33 -12.84
N ARG A 167 20.32 11.11 -11.77
CA ARG A 167 21.34 10.84 -10.76
C ARG A 167 21.02 9.60 -9.94
N MET A 168 19.75 9.37 -9.59
CA MET A 168 19.34 8.14 -8.91
C MET A 168 19.60 6.89 -9.78
N ALA A 169 19.29 6.96 -11.08
CA ALA A 169 19.59 5.88 -12.02
C ALA A 169 21.10 5.62 -12.14
N ALA A 170 21.92 6.68 -12.20
CA ALA A 170 23.37 6.57 -12.26
C ALA A 170 23.99 6.01 -10.96
N VAL A 171 23.46 6.40 -9.80
CA VAL A 171 23.87 5.83 -8.50
C VAL A 171 23.52 4.34 -8.45
N ARG A 172 22.32 3.97 -8.90
CA ARG A 172 21.89 2.57 -8.95
C ARG A 172 22.75 1.72 -9.89
N SER A 173 23.11 2.24 -11.06
CA SER A 173 23.97 1.51 -12.00
C SER A 173 25.40 1.32 -11.48
N ARG A 174 25.93 2.29 -10.71
CA ARG A 174 27.23 2.17 -10.04
C ARG A 174 27.22 1.22 -8.84
N ALA A 175 26.07 1.03 -8.20
CA ALA A 175 25.93 0.17 -7.02
C ALA A 175 25.72 -1.32 -7.36
N ALA A 176 25.46 -1.65 -8.63
CA ALA A 176 25.41 -3.05 -9.07
C ALA A 176 26.83 -3.65 -8.99
N PRO A 177 27.02 -4.83 -8.36
CA PRO A 177 28.34 -5.44 -8.28
C PRO A 177 28.84 -5.78 -9.69
N THR A 178 29.85 -5.05 -10.15
CA THR A 178 30.69 -5.48 -11.26
C THR A 178 31.61 -6.58 -10.76
N ASP A 179 31.29 -7.84 -11.03
CA ASP A 179 32.30 -8.89 -10.98
C ASP A 179 33.44 -8.51 -11.94
N PRO A 180 34.72 -8.54 -11.52
CA PRO A 180 35.83 -7.94 -12.28
C PRO A 180 36.30 -8.78 -13.47
N ALA A 181 35.44 -9.58 -14.10
CA ALA A 181 35.84 -10.57 -15.12
C ALA A 181 35.21 -10.39 -16.52
N SER A 182 34.47 -9.32 -16.82
CA SER A 182 34.04 -9.07 -18.20
C SER A 182 34.12 -7.59 -18.57
N GLY A 183 35.18 -7.27 -19.32
CA GLY A 183 35.27 -6.01 -20.05
C GLY A 183 34.27 -5.98 -21.21
N ALA A 184 33.76 -4.77 -21.46
CA ALA A 184 33.12 -4.36 -22.71
C ALA A 184 31.95 -5.22 -23.22
N ALA A 185 30.76 -5.03 -22.65
CA ALA A 185 29.52 -5.14 -23.40
C ALA A 185 28.45 -4.27 -22.76
N GLY A 186 27.84 -3.39 -23.55
CA GLY A 186 26.73 -2.54 -23.12
C GLY A 186 25.62 -3.39 -22.50
N CYS A 187 25.44 -3.26 -21.19
CA CYS A 187 24.41 -3.97 -20.46
C CYS A 187 23.07 -3.23 -20.60
N SER A 188 22.46 -3.43 -21.76
CA SER A 188 21.00 -3.51 -21.88
C SER A 188 20.54 -4.68 -21.02
N MET A 189 20.23 -4.42 -19.74
CA MET A 189 19.65 -5.41 -18.84
C MET A 189 18.43 -4.83 -18.11
N SER A 190 17.29 -5.13 -18.74
CA SER A 190 16.06 -5.60 -18.08
C SER A 190 15.48 -4.74 -16.95
N LEU A 191 14.72 -3.73 -17.37
CA LEU A 191 13.59 -3.09 -16.68
C LEU A 191 12.53 -4.07 -16.09
N GLN A 192 12.70 -5.38 -16.30
CA GLN A 192 11.69 -6.41 -16.04
C GLN A 192 11.47 -6.73 -14.55
N ARG A 193 12.39 -6.35 -13.65
CA ARG A 193 12.22 -6.56 -12.20
C ARG A 193 11.60 -5.38 -11.44
N MET A 194 11.34 -4.23 -12.08
CA MET A 194 10.59 -3.12 -11.46
C MET A 194 9.10 -3.12 -11.82
N ALA A 195 8.66 -3.98 -12.75
CA ALA A 195 7.25 -4.13 -13.12
C ALA A 195 6.38 -4.77 -12.02
N ALA A 196 6.98 -5.38 -10.99
CA ALA A 196 6.24 -5.91 -9.84
C ALA A 196 5.86 -4.86 -8.79
N VAL A 197 6.46 -3.65 -8.84
CA VAL A 197 6.10 -2.52 -7.94
C VAL A 197 5.32 -1.45 -8.71
N ALA A 198 5.47 -1.40 -10.03
CA ALA A 198 4.64 -0.58 -10.91
C ALA A 198 3.56 -1.45 -11.58
N ALA A 199 2.68 -2.04 -10.76
CA ALA A 199 1.32 -2.22 -11.25
C ALA A 199 0.76 -0.83 -11.60
N PRO A 200 -0.11 -0.68 -12.62
CA PRO A 200 -0.82 0.57 -12.82
C PRO A 200 -1.67 0.76 -11.56
N ALA A 201 -1.15 1.51 -10.58
CA ALA A 201 -1.94 1.96 -9.47
C ALA A 201 -3.03 2.82 -10.10
N ASP A 202 -4.28 2.49 -9.81
CA ASP A 202 -5.37 3.42 -10.06
C ASP A 202 -4.92 4.81 -9.57
N PRO A 203 -5.18 5.87 -10.36
CA PRO A 203 -4.51 7.17 -10.18
C PRO A 203 -4.79 7.83 -8.82
N ASN A 204 -5.74 7.30 -8.05
CA ASN A 204 -6.11 7.81 -6.74
C ASN A 204 -5.72 6.82 -5.63
N PRO A 205 -5.04 7.27 -4.57
CA PRO A 205 -4.75 6.44 -3.40
C PRO A 205 -6.05 5.90 -2.80
N SER A 206 -6.12 4.59 -2.53
CA SER A 206 -7.30 3.96 -1.93
C SER A 206 -7.64 4.52 -0.52
N ILE A 207 -6.61 4.98 0.20
CA ILE A 207 -6.72 5.45 1.58
C ILE A 207 -5.97 6.77 1.74
N CYS A 208 -6.54 7.70 2.51
CA CYS A 208 -5.88 8.90 3.01
C CYS A 208 -5.82 8.87 4.53
N VAL A 209 -4.62 9.01 5.11
CA VAL A 209 -4.44 9.23 6.56
C VAL A 209 -4.14 10.70 6.78
N CYS A 210 -5.00 11.36 7.56
CA CYS A 210 -4.75 12.75 7.91
C CYS A 210 -3.69 12.82 9.02
N VAL A 211 -2.53 13.42 8.72
CA VAL A 211 -1.39 13.56 9.64
C VAL A 211 -1.11 15.04 9.85
N TRP A 212 -1.21 15.50 11.10
CA TRP A 212 -0.94 16.89 11.48
C TRP A 212 -0.37 16.98 12.90
N GLY A 213 0.26 18.13 13.18
CA GLY A 213 0.90 18.43 14.46
C GLY A 213 2.39 18.09 14.47
N THR A 214 3.03 18.35 15.61
CA THR A 214 4.45 18.08 15.84
C THR A 214 4.62 16.98 16.87
N VAL A 215 5.43 15.98 16.55
CA VAL A 215 5.79 14.90 17.48
C VAL A 215 6.52 15.46 18.68
N GLY A 216 6.22 14.93 19.87
CA GLY A 216 6.84 15.35 21.11
C GLY A 216 6.15 14.75 22.34
N ASN A 217 6.63 15.10 23.53
CA ASN A 217 6.15 14.54 24.79
C ASN A 217 4.80 15.11 25.26
N SER A 218 4.24 16.08 24.54
CA SER A 218 2.91 16.62 24.83
C SER A 218 1.80 15.65 24.42
N ARG A 219 0.58 15.83 24.93
CA ARG A 219 -0.58 15.04 24.50
C ARG A 219 -0.78 15.11 22.98
N ASP A 220 -0.61 16.29 22.40
CA ASP A 220 -0.75 16.50 20.96
C ASP A 220 0.41 15.87 20.17
N GLY A 221 1.61 15.81 20.76
CA GLY A 221 2.76 15.14 20.17
C GLY A 221 2.65 13.61 20.14
N HIS A 222 2.10 13.01 21.18
CA HIS A 222 1.76 11.57 21.16
C HIS A 222 0.73 11.25 20.07
N ARG A 223 -0.17 12.19 19.77
CA ARG A 223 -1.16 12.02 18.70
C ARG A 223 -0.60 12.19 17.31
N ALA A 224 0.28 13.16 17.12
CA ALA A 224 1.04 13.30 15.88
C ALA A 224 1.81 12.00 15.59
N ALA A 225 2.46 11.42 16.60
CA ALA A 225 3.14 10.13 16.49
C ALA A 225 2.17 8.99 16.16
N ARG A 226 1.00 8.91 16.81
CA ARG A 226 -0.03 7.90 16.54
C ARG A 226 -0.56 7.97 15.11
N ARG A 227 -0.80 9.17 14.57
CA ARG A 227 -1.23 9.37 13.16
C ARG A 227 -0.16 8.87 12.19
N ALA A 228 1.10 9.23 12.44
CA ALA A 228 2.23 8.78 11.61
C ALA A 228 2.43 7.25 11.70
N GLN A 229 2.26 6.67 12.89
CA GLN A 229 2.34 5.23 13.10
C GLN A 229 1.27 4.47 12.31
N LEU A 230 0.02 4.95 12.31
CA LEU A 230 -1.06 4.35 11.53
C LEU A 230 -0.75 4.35 10.02
N ALA A 231 -0.24 5.47 9.51
CA ALA A 231 0.19 5.56 8.11
C ALA A 231 1.27 4.51 7.78
N ARG A 232 2.24 4.34 8.68
CA ARG A 232 3.29 3.31 8.54
C ARG A 232 2.77 1.89 8.59
N GLU A 233 1.85 1.59 9.49
CA GLU A 233 1.24 0.26 9.60
C GLU A 233 0.45 -0.09 8.33
N LEU A 234 -0.27 0.89 7.76
CA LEU A 234 -0.99 0.71 6.49
C LEU A 234 -0.06 0.57 5.28
N TRP A 235 1.05 1.32 5.24
CA TRP A 235 2.10 1.13 4.22
C TRP A 235 2.75 -0.25 4.33
N ALA A 236 3.06 -0.70 5.55
CA ALA A 236 3.63 -2.02 5.80
C ALA A 236 2.66 -3.16 5.43
N ALA A 237 1.36 -2.93 5.54
CA ALA A 237 0.32 -3.85 5.06
C ALA A 237 0.16 -3.85 3.53
N GLY A 238 0.87 -3.00 2.79
CA GLY A 238 0.86 -2.96 1.33
C GLY A 238 -0.30 -2.17 0.71
N HIS A 239 -1.00 -1.34 1.48
CA HIS A 239 -2.10 -0.53 0.98
C HIS A 239 -1.60 0.77 0.31
N ALA A 240 -2.30 1.21 -0.75
CA ALA A 240 -2.05 2.49 -1.39
C ALA A 240 -2.59 3.63 -0.53
N VAL A 241 -1.72 4.18 0.33
CA VAL A 241 -2.04 5.18 1.34
C VAL A 241 -1.31 6.48 1.03
N CYS A 242 -2.06 7.59 1.02
CA CYS A 242 -1.50 8.95 1.03
C CYS A 242 -1.63 9.59 2.41
N THR A 243 -0.77 10.56 2.69
CA THR A 243 -0.83 11.36 3.92
C THR A 243 -1.06 12.82 3.57
N LEU A 244 -2.04 13.46 4.20
CA LEU A 244 -2.35 14.88 4.02
C LEU A 244 -2.44 15.60 5.36
N GLU A 245 -2.05 16.87 5.37
CA GLU A 245 -2.22 17.75 6.52
C GLU A 245 -3.61 18.41 6.48
N CYS A 246 -4.64 17.64 6.78
CA CYS A 246 -6.03 18.12 6.81
C CYS A 246 -6.69 17.77 8.13
N LYS A 247 -7.46 18.72 8.69
CA LYS A 247 -8.32 18.47 9.86
C LYS A 247 -9.76 18.13 9.48
N SER A 248 -10.14 18.42 8.23
CA SER A 248 -11.44 18.06 7.68
C SER A 248 -11.32 16.85 6.77
N ALA A 249 -12.27 15.93 6.90
CA ALA A 249 -12.35 14.76 6.06
C ALA A 249 -12.75 15.08 4.61
N THR A 250 -13.62 16.08 4.43
CA THR A 250 -14.12 16.47 3.10
C THR A 250 -13.00 17.08 2.27
N GLU A 251 -12.23 17.99 2.88
CA GLU A 251 -11.05 18.61 2.25
C GLU A 251 -9.99 17.55 1.89
N ALA A 252 -9.73 16.61 2.81
CA ALA A 252 -8.82 15.51 2.54
C ALA A 252 -9.28 14.63 1.37
N HIS A 253 -10.57 14.33 1.28
CA HIS A 253 -11.14 13.55 0.18
C HIS A 253 -11.05 14.31 -1.16
N GLU A 254 -11.38 15.60 -1.19
CA GLU A 254 -11.29 16.44 -2.40
C GLU A 254 -9.85 16.55 -2.93
N LEU A 255 -8.86 16.64 -2.03
CA LEU A 255 -7.45 16.75 -2.39
C LEU A 255 -6.81 15.41 -2.76
N SER A 256 -7.18 14.33 -2.07
CA SER A 256 -6.57 13.00 -2.30
C SER A 256 -7.31 12.16 -3.35
N GLY A 257 -8.60 12.39 -3.55
CA GLY A 257 -9.48 11.48 -4.29
C GLY A 257 -9.65 10.10 -3.63
N ALA A 258 -9.28 9.94 -2.36
CA ALA A 258 -9.25 8.65 -1.70
C ALA A 258 -10.64 8.16 -1.27
N SER A 259 -10.94 6.88 -1.50
CA SER A 259 -12.22 6.27 -1.11
C SER A 259 -12.40 6.18 0.41
N ILE A 260 -11.31 6.09 1.17
CA ILE A 260 -11.32 6.03 2.63
C ILE A 260 -10.42 7.14 3.20
N VAL A 261 -10.95 7.99 4.08
CA VAL A 261 -10.18 8.97 4.85
C VAL A 261 -10.21 8.60 6.33
N LEU A 262 -9.04 8.57 6.96
CA LEU A 262 -8.86 8.25 8.38
C LEU A 262 -8.46 9.51 9.16
N LEU A 263 -9.30 9.91 10.11
CA LEU A 263 -9.06 11.03 11.03
C LEU A 263 -8.92 10.56 12.47
N ASP A 264 -7.98 11.15 13.19
CA ASP A 264 -7.80 10.90 14.63
C ASP A 264 -8.71 11.81 15.47
N GLU A 265 -9.69 11.21 16.14
CA GLU A 265 -10.69 11.86 17.01
C GLU A 265 -10.49 11.39 18.46
N ASP A 266 -9.30 11.66 18.99
CA ASP A 266 -8.92 11.50 20.39
C ASP A 266 -8.79 10.06 20.88
N ASN A 267 -9.92 9.38 21.02
CA ASN A 267 -10.00 8.03 21.56
C ASN A 267 -10.19 6.98 20.46
N TYR A 268 -10.68 7.40 19.29
CA TYR A 268 -10.97 6.54 18.14
C TYR A 268 -10.46 7.21 16.87
N PHE A 269 -10.32 6.41 15.82
CA PHE A 269 -10.18 6.90 14.46
C PHE A 269 -11.56 6.91 13.80
N CYS A 270 -11.84 8.01 13.12
CA CYS A 270 -13.00 8.15 12.27
C CYS A 270 -12.60 7.77 10.83
N ALA A 271 -13.11 6.64 10.35
CA ALA A 271 -12.96 6.18 8.98
C ALA A 271 -14.18 6.61 8.17
N ILE A 272 -13.99 7.55 7.27
CA ILE A 272 -15.02 8.04 6.38
C ILE A 272 -14.82 7.40 5.02
N CYS A 273 -15.83 6.67 4.57
CA CYS A 273 -15.82 5.92 3.32
C CYS A 273 -16.78 6.59 2.33
N TRP A 274 -16.30 6.86 1.13
CA TRP A 274 -17.09 7.34 0.01
C TRP A 274 -17.40 6.15 -0.91
N ASP A 275 -18.64 5.66 -0.87
CA ASP A 275 -19.20 4.76 -1.88
C ASP A 275 -19.92 5.61 -2.95
N ASP A 276 -20.07 5.10 -4.18
CA ASP A 276 -20.66 5.77 -5.38
C ASP A 276 -21.93 6.62 -5.18
N ASN A 277 -22.64 6.48 -4.05
CA ASN A 277 -23.77 7.33 -3.73
C ASN A 277 -23.98 7.59 -2.23
N ARG A 278 -23.02 7.23 -1.36
CA ARG A 278 -23.16 7.37 0.11
C ARG A 278 -21.82 7.60 0.80
N VAL A 279 -21.77 8.61 1.65
CA VAL A 279 -20.71 8.79 2.64
C VAL A 279 -21.08 8.01 3.90
N ARG A 280 -20.19 7.15 4.39
CA ARG A 280 -20.37 6.45 5.67
C ARG A 280 -19.24 6.77 6.63
N GLU A 281 -19.60 7.09 7.86
CA GLU A 281 -18.67 7.35 8.95
C GLU A 281 -18.60 6.15 9.90
N HIS A 282 -17.39 5.69 10.21
CA HIS A 282 -17.14 4.57 11.11
C HIS A 282 -16.15 4.99 12.20
N ARG A 283 -16.59 4.94 13.47
CA ARG A 283 -15.74 5.23 14.63
C ARG A 283 -15.12 3.93 15.13
N LEU A 284 -13.80 3.83 15.06
CA LEU A 284 -13.05 2.61 15.30
C LEU A 284 -11.94 2.84 16.33
N PRO A 285 -11.73 1.95 17.31
CA PRO A 285 -10.53 2.00 18.12
C PRO A 285 -9.29 1.70 17.26
N TYR A 286 -8.11 2.18 17.69
CA TYR A 286 -6.85 2.03 16.94
C TYR A 286 -6.62 0.62 16.39
N ILE A 287 -6.83 -0.38 17.25
CA ILE A 287 -6.55 -1.79 16.96
C ILE A 287 -7.44 -2.37 15.86
N GLU A 288 -8.64 -1.81 15.65
CA GLU A 288 -9.60 -2.28 14.65
C GLU A 288 -9.43 -1.60 13.29
N VAL A 289 -8.65 -0.51 13.19
CA VAL A 289 -8.54 0.28 11.96
C VAL A 289 -7.97 -0.54 10.82
N LEU A 290 -6.90 -1.30 11.08
CA LEU A 290 -6.25 -2.14 10.06
C LEU A 290 -7.19 -3.24 9.57
N ASP A 291 -7.92 -3.89 10.47
CA ASP A 291 -8.85 -4.97 10.12
C ASP A 291 -10.07 -4.43 9.36
N PHE A 292 -10.58 -3.27 9.75
CA PHE A 292 -11.64 -2.57 9.02
C PHE A 292 -11.23 -2.23 7.59
N VAL A 293 -10.02 -1.66 7.41
CA VAL A 293 -9.49 -1.33 6.09
C VAL A 293 -9.34 -2.60 5.24
N LYS A 294 -8.79 -3.68 5.80
CA LYS A 294 -8.68 -4.98 5.12
C LYS A 294 -10.05 -5.52 4.71
N GLN A 295 -11.04 -5.43 5.59
CA GLN A 295 -12.39 -5.91 5.30
C GLN A 295 -13.06 -5.07 4.20
N LYS A 296 -12.85 -3.75 4.19
CA LYS A 296 -13.43 -2.85 3.19
C LYS A 296 -12.77 -3.00 1.83
N LEU A 297 -11.44 -3.03 1.76
CA LEU A 297 -10.71 -3.19 0.50
C LEU A 297 -10.72 -4.63 -0.02
N GLY A 298 -10.84 -5.63 0.86
CA GLY A 298 -11.05 -7.02 0.48
C GLY A 298 -12.47 -7.33 0.00
N SER A 299 -13.38 -6.35 -0.04
CA SER A 299 -14.79 -6.54 -0.43
C SER A 299 -15.09 -6.31 -1.91
N ASP A 300 -14.09 -6.40 -2.80
CA ASP A 300 -14.26 -6.42 -4.25
C ASP A 300 -14.71 -7.79 -4.79
N SER A 301 -15.74 -8.36 -4.15
CA SER A 301 -16.59 -9.34 -4.82
C SER A 301 -18.06 -9.02 -4.54
N VAL A 302 -18.71 -8.53 -5.60
CA VAL A 302 -20.16 -8.44 -5.82
C VAL A 302 -20.91 -7.27 -5.15
N LYS A 303 -20.96 -6.15 -5.87
CA LYS A 303 -22.22 -5.38 -5.99
C LYS A 303 -22.65 -5.41 -7.45
N SER A 304 -23.72 -6.15 -7.74
CA SER A 304 -24.54 -5.92 -8.94
C SER A 304 -25.87 -5.32 -8.48
N PRO A 305 -26.35 -4.23 -9.10
CA PRO A 305 -27.68 -3.72 -8.85
C PRO A 305 -28.72 -4.54 -9.63
N GLU A 306 -29.90 -4.68 -9.01
CA GLU A 306 -31.21 -5.04 -9.58
C GLU A 306 -31.45 -6.48 -10.10
N GLY A 307 -32.55 -7.06 -9.60
CA GLY A 307 -33.41 -7.94 -10.42
C GLY A 307 -33.32 -9.45 -10.20
N ASN A 308 -34.27 -9.96 -9.40
CA ASN A 308 -34.94 -11.26 -9.59
C ASN A 308 -34.24 -12.58 -9.17
N PHE A 309 -34.84 -13.20 -8.14
CA PHE A 309 -34.93 -14.63 -7.80
C PHE A 309 -33.71 -15.57 -7.94
N GLY A 310 -33.15 -15.91 -6.77
CA GLY A 310 -33.03 -17.31 -6.34
C GLY A 310 -32.08 -18.22 -7.11
N ARG A 311 -30.77 -17.96 -7.04
CA ARG A 311 -29.67 -18.95 -7.17
C ARG A 311 -28.41 -18.28 -6.60
N THR A 312 -27.76 -18.90 -5.60
CA THR A 312 -26.54 -18.35 -4.99
C THR A 312 -25.39 -19.32 -5.25
N ILE A 313 -24.54 -18.97 -6.22
CA ILE A 313 -23.22 -19.57 -6.42
C ILE A 313 -22.33 -19.05 -5.28
N SER A 314 -21.81 -19.95 -4.45
CA SER A 314 -20.91 -19.59 -3.35
C SER A 314 -19.48 -19.57 -3.88
N TRP A 315 -18.90 -18.39 -4.06
CA TRP A 315 -17.47 -18.21 -4.22
C TRP A 315 -16.85 -18.22 -2.83
N SER A 316 -16.20 -19.32 -2.46
CA SER A 316 -15.28 -19.36 -1.32
C SER A 316 -13.97 -18.71 -1.74
N ASP A 317 -13.86 -17.39 -1.51
CA ASP A 317 -12.58 -16.69 -1.50
C ASP A 317 -11.97 -16.85 -0.10
N GLU A 318 -11.17 -17.90 0.08
CA GLU A 318 -10.24 -18.00 1.21
C GLU A 318 -8.81 -17.85 0.69
N SER A 319 -8.17 -16.77 1.13
CA SER A 319 -6.72 -16.66 1.37
C SER A 319 -5.78 -17.01 0.21
N ARG A 320 -5.19 -15.97 -0.37
CA ARG A 320 -3.85 -16.04 -0.98
C ARG A 320 -2.83 -16.39 0.11
N ASP A 321 -2.73 -17.67 0.43
CA ASP A 321 -1.58 -18.40 0.99
C ASP A 321 -2.11 -19.74 1.54
N ARG A 322 -2.46 -20.66 0.64
CA ARG A 322 -2.48 -22.09 0.97
C ARG A 322 -1.38 -22.77 0.18
N ASP A 323 -0.56 -23.51 0.92
CA ASP A 323 0.45 -24.43 0.41
C ASP A 323 -0.05 -25.19 -0.83
N LYS A 324 0.84 -25.37 -1.81
CA LYS A 324 0.59 -25.99 -3.13
C LYS A 324 0.15 -27.48 -3.09
N SER A 325 -0.54 -27.92 -2.05
CA SER A 325 -0.91 -29.33 -1.79
C SER A 325 -2.38 -29.55 -1.41
N SER A 326 -3.21 -28.52 -1.21
CA SER A 326 -4.63 -28.72 -0.89
C SER A 326 -5.53 -28.64 -2.14
N PRO A 327 -6.43 -29.62 -2.37
CA PRO A 327 -7.34 -29.63 -3.51
C PRO A 327 -8.34 -28.46 -3.44
N ASN A 328 -8.64 -27.85 -4.58
CA ASN A 328 -9.62 -26.76 -4.68
C ASN A 328 -11.04 -27.34 -4.69
N ILE A 329 -11.79 -27.19 -3.58
CA ILE A 329 -13.14 -27.77 -3.42
C ILE A 329 -14.20 -26.67 -3.57
N SER A 330 -15.08 -26.80 -4.56
CA SER A 330 -16.24 -25.92 -4.77
C SER A 330 -17.54 -26.65 -4.43
N VAL A 331 -18.41 -26.07 -3.61
CA VAL A 331 -19.66 -26.69 -3.14
C VAL A 331 -20.89 -25.91 -3.63
N THR A 332 -21.79 -26.59 -4.33
CA THR A 332 -23.08 -26.05 -4.79
C THR A 332 -24.23 -26.74 -4.05
N PHE A 333 -25.13 -25.97 -3.44
CA PHE A 333 -26.26 -26.48 -2.67
C PHE A 333 -27.55 -26.50 -3.50
N ILE A 334 -28.19 -27.67 -3.59
CA ILE A 334 -29.47 -27.88 -4.28
C ILE A 334 -30.53 -28.29 -3.25
N THR A 335 -31.31 -27.29 -2.81
CA THR A 335 -32.43 -27.47 -1.88
C THR A 335 -33.74 -27.04 -2.57
N SER A 336 -34.73 -27.92 -2.61
CA SER A 336 -35.93 -27.74 -3.46
C SER A 336 -36.96 -26.74 -2.92
N SER A 337 -36.84 -26.30 -1.67
CA SER A 337 -37.71 -25.27 -1.06
C SER A 337 -37.21 -24.70 0.28
N GLU A 338 -36.32 -25.41 1.00
CA GLU A 338 -35.91 -25.02 2.35
C GLU A 338 -34.60 -24.22 2.32
N LYS A 339 -34.67 -22.95 2.74
CA LYS A 339 -33.49 -22.09 2.88
C LYS A 339 -32.71 -22.52 4.12
N MET A 340 -31.53 -23.09 3.91
CA MET A 340 -30.61 -23.42 5.00
C MET A 340 -30.12 -22.15 5.71
N THR A 341 -29.97 -22.22 7.02
CA THR A 341 -29.36 -21.12 7.80
C THR A 341 -27.87 -21.04 7.49
N ARG A 342 -27.27 -19.85 7.69
CA ARG A 342 -25.84 -19.63 7.44
C ARG A 342 -24.94 -20.61 8.23
N ASN A 343 -25.35 -20.96 9.43
CA ASN A 343 -24.60 -21.87 10.30
C ASN A 343 -24.71 -23.33 9.83
N SER A 344 -25.89 -23.80 9.41
CA SER A 344 -26.03 -25.17 8.90
C SER A 344 -25.30 -25.36 7.57
N ARG A 345 -25.25 -24.33 6.72
CA ARG A 345 -24.43 -24.32 5.50
C ARG A 345 -22.94 -24.49 5.81
N ARG A 346 -22.39 -23.67 6.72
CA ARG A 346 -20.97 -23.76 7.14
C ARG A 346 -20.62 -25.13 7.74
N LEU A 347 -21.52 -25.70 8.53
CA LEU A 347 -21.32 -27.05 9.09
C LEU A 347 -21.26 -28.11 8.00
N CYS A 348 -22.15 -28.05 7.01
CA CYS A 348 -22.12 -28.96 5.86
C CYS A 348 -20.85 -28.79 5.03
N GLU A 349 -20.41 -27.56 4.75
CA GLU A 349 -19.15 -27.28 4.01
C GLU A 349 -17.93 -27.89 4.72
N ASN A 350 -17.83 -27.73 6.04
CA ASN A 350 -16.75 -28.32 6.82
C ASN A 350 -16.77 -29.86 6.79
N GLN A 351 -17.96 -30.46 6.88
CA GLN A 351 -18.13 -31.91 6.76
C GLN A 351 -17.73 -32.42 5.37
N ILE A 352 -18.17 -31.72 4.31
CA ILE A 352 -17.82 -32.03 2.92
C ILE A 352 -16.31 -31.95 2.70
N ASN A 353 -15.68 -30.85 3.13
CA ASN A 353 -14.24 -30.66 3.00
C ASN A 353 -13.45 -31.80 3.68
N THR A 354 -13.89 -32.22 4.87
CA THR A 354 -13.24 -33.32 5.61
C THR A 354 -13.40 -34.67 4.89
N GLN A 355 -14.61 -34.98 4.40
CA GLN A 355 -14.89 -36.24 3.69
C GLN A 355 -14.22 -36.32 2.31
N ILE A 356 -14.20 -35.21 1.57
CA ILE A 356 -13.55 -35.14 0.26
C ILE A 356 -12.04 -35.23 0.42
N THR A 357 -11.45 -34.47 1.34
CA THR A 357 -9.99 -34.50 1.58
C THR A 357 -9.54 -35.92 1.97
N SER A 358 -10.26 -36.59 2.87
CA SER A 358 -9.95 -37.98 3.25
C SER A 358 -10.17 -38.99 2.11
N SER A 359 -11.11 -38.74 1.19
CA SER A 359 -11.33 -39.58 0.02
C SER A 359 -10.24 -39.37 -1.05
N LEU A 360 -9.81 -38.13 -1.29
CA LEU A 360 -8.72 -37.81 -2.21
C LEU A 360 -7.35 -38.33 -1.72
N LEU A 361 -7.10 -38.27 -0.42
CA LEU A 361 -5.90 -38.87 0.20
C LEU A 361 -5.85 -40.38 -0.01
N ARG A 362 -6.99 -41.08 0.15
CA ARG A 362 -7.09 -42.52 -0.10
C ARG A 362 -6.89 -42.90 -1.57
N LEU A 363 -7.25 -42.00 -2.49
CA LEU A 363 -7.08 -42.21 -3.94
C LEU A 363 -5.70 -41.78 -4.46
N GLY A 364 -4.83 -41.23 -3.60
CA GLY A 364 -3.48 -40.78 -4.00
C GLY A 364 -3.46 -39.52 -4.88
N VAL A 365 -4.61 -38.82 -5.02
CA VAL A 365 -4.78 -37.70 -5.97
C VAL A 365 -4.11 -36.41 -5.48
N THR A 366 -3.74 -36.31 -4.20
CA THR A 366 -3.15 -35.11 -3.59
C THR A 366 -1.73 -34.76 -4.09
N GLN A 367 -1.10 -35.62 -4.91
CA GLN A 367 0.20 -35.34 -5.55
C GLN A 367 0.09 -34.75 -6.96
N LEU A 368 -1.12 -34.69 -7.54
CA LEU A 368 -1.37 -34.01 -8.82
C LEU A 368 -1.66 -32.54 -8.53
N SER A 369 -0.68 -31.67 -8.81
CA SER A 369 -0.66 -30.27 -8.38
C SER A 369 -1.74 -29.33 -8.96
N ARG A 370 -2.82 -29.85 -9.53
CA ARG A 370 -3.96 -29.09 -10.11
C ARG A 370 -5.25 -29.93 -10.18
N SER A 371 -5.76 -30.44 -9.05
CA SER A 371 -7.08 -31.09 -9.02
C SER A 371 -8.15 -30.20 -8.41
N ARG A 372 -9.25 -29.99 -9.12
CA ARG A 372 -10.44 -29.27 -8.64
C ARG A 372 -11.57 -30.25 -8.40
N VAL A 373 -12.23 -30.15 -7.24
CA VAL A 373 -13.37 -31.00 -6.88
C VAL A 373 -14.65 -30.20 -6.78
N CYS A 374 -15.62 -30.58 -7.59
CA CYS A 374 -16.93 -29.97 -7.68
C CYS A 374 -17.95 -30.83 -6.91
N VAL A 375 -18.47 -30.32 -5.80
CA VAL A 375 -19.40 -31.06 -4.92
C VAL A 375 -20.81 -30.48 -5.05
N LEU A 376 -21.78 -31.34 -5.35
CA LEU A 376 -23.21 -31.01 -5.35
C LEU A 376 -23.86 -31.53 -4.07
N ALA A 377 -24.21 -30.63 -3.16
CA ALA A 377 -24.89 -30.93 -1.91
C ALA A 377 -26.41 -30.96 -2.11
N LEU A 378 -27.00 -32.15 -2.03
CA LEU A 378 -28.38 -32.44 -2.35
C LEU A 378 -29.21 -32.64 -1.08
N ALA A 379 -30.38 -32.00 -1.01
CA ALA A 379 -31.39 -32.28 0.01
C ALA A 379 -32.17 -33.58 -0.28
N CYS A 380 -31.45 -34.70 -0.41
CA CYS A 380 -32.03 -36.02 -0.66
C CYS A 380 -31.31 -37.12 0.14
N GLU A 381 -32.02 -38.22 0.40
CA GLU A 381 -31.51 -39.36 1.17
C GLU A 381 -30.34 -40.05 0.45
N ALA A 382 -29.47 -40.71 1.22
CA ALA A 382 -28.30 -41.43 0.73
C ALA A 382 -28.65 -42.55 -0.26
N ALA A 383 -29.88 -43.11 -0.20
CA ALA A 383 -30.36 -44.05 -1.22
C ALA A 383 -30.49 -43.39 -2.59
N CYS A 384 -31.00 -42.16 -2.65
CA CYS A 384 -31.13 -41.37 -3.87
C CYS A 384 -29.75 -40.98 -4.41
N VAL A 385 -28.84 -40.50 -3.55
CA VAL A 385 -27.46 -40.13 -3.96
C VAL A 385 -26.68 -41.33 -4.49
N ARG A 386 -26.81 -42.51 -3.86
CA ARG A 386 -26.14 -43.73 -4.33
C ARG A 386 -26.69 -44.21 -5.67
N SER A 387 -28.02 -44.19 -5.84
CA SER A 387 -28.65 -44.55 -7.11
C SER A 387 -28.25 -43.57 -8.22
N LEU A 388 -28.22 -42.28 -7.92
CA LEU A 388 -27.79 -41.26 -8.87
C LEU A 388 -26.31 -41.43 -9.26
N ALA A 389 -25.42 -41.59 -8.29
CA ALA A 389 -23.99 -41.81 -8.56
C ALA A 389 -23.69 -43.11 -9.32
N ALA A 390 -24.50 -44.16 -9.14
CA ALA A 390 -24.31 -45.44 -9.83
C ALA A 390 -24.79 -45.42 -11.29
N ASN A 391 -25.68 -44.50 -11.65
CA ASN A 391 -26.20 -44.36 -13.01
C ASN A 391 -25.49 -43.23 -13.80
N LEU A 392 -24.75 -42.35 -13.14
CA LEU A 392 -24.05 -41.23 -13.78
C LEU A 392 -22.60 -41.61 -14.09
N ASP A 393 -22.32 -41.94 -15.36
CA ASP A 393 -20.95 -42.02 -15.88
C ASP A 393 -20.57 -40.67 -16.51
N LEU A 394 -19.52 -40.00 -16.02
CA LEU A 394 -18.93 -38.81 -16.65
C LEU A 394 -17.68 -39.19 -17.45
N PRO A 395 -17.35 -38.51 -18.57
CA PRO A 395 -17.93 -37.29 -19.13
C PRO A 395 -18.89 -37.60 -20.30
N SER A 396 -20.11 -38.04 -20.00
CA SER A 396 -21.10 -38.40 -21.02
C SER A 396 -21.83 -37.17 -21.57
N HIS A 397 -22.27 -37.24 -22.84
CA HIS A 397 -22.90 -36.12 -23.53
C HIS A 397 -24.22 -35.71 -22.84
N SER A 398 -24.64 -34.44 -22.98
CA SER A 398 -25.83 -33.86 -22.33
C SER A 398 -27.13 -34.68 -22.48
N ARG A 399 -27.25 -35.48 -23.54
CA ARG A 399 -28.40 -36.34 -23.82
C ARG A 399 -28.36 -37.70 -23.08
N GLU A 400 -27.17 -38.20 -22.75
CA GLU A 400 -26.96 -39.47 -22.03
C GLU A 400 -27.21 -39.31 -20.54
N LEU A 401 -26.82 -38.16 -19.96
CA LEU A 401 -27.04 -37.83 -18.54
C LEU A 401 -28.53 -37.74 -18.17
N LEU A 402 -29.36 -37.17 -19.06
CA LEU A 402 -30.82 -37.11 -18.86
C LEU A 402 -31.48 -38.50 -18.97
N GLY A 403 -30.98 -39.34 -19.88
CA GLY A 403 -31.44 -40.73 -20.02
C GLY A 403 -31.10 -41.58 -18.80
N ALA A 404 -29.86 -41.49 -18.31
CA ALA A 404 -29.38 -42.23 -17.15
C ALA A 404 -30.09 -41.80 -15.84
N ALA A 405 -30.36 -40.51 -15.69
CA ALA A 405 -31.12 -40.01 -14.56
C ALA A 405 -32.61 -40.39 -14.58
N SER A 406 -33.18 -40.71 -15.75
CA SER A 406 -34.59 -41.12 -15.86
C SER A 406 -34.89 -42.37 -15.02
N CYS A 407 -33.94 -43.32 -14.90
CA CYS A 407 -34.08 -44.48 -14.02
C CYS A 407 -34.15 -44.10 -12.53
N THR A 408 -33.38 -43.08 -12.13
CA THR A 408 -33.37 -42.57 -10.75
C THR A 408 -34.62 -41.72 -10.45
N ILE A 409 -35.09 -40.93 -11.42
CA ILE A 409 -36.33 -40.14 -11.32
C ILE A 409 -37.54 -41.05 -11.15
N ASN A 410 -37.60 -42.17 -11.89
CA ASN A 410 -38.66 -43.16 -11.77
C ASN A 410 -38.67 -43.86 -10.41
N SER A 411 -37.49 -44.05 -9.80
CA SER A 411 -37.35 -44.68 -8.48
C SER A 411 -37.68 -43.72 -7.32
N PHE A 412 -37.51 -42.41 -7.52
CA PHE A 412 -37.72 -41.38 -6.49
C PHE A 412 -38.57 -40.19 -6.99
N PRO A 413 -39.87 -40.40 -7.27
CA PRO A 413 -40.73 -39.38 -7.90
C PRO A 413 -40.90 -38.11 -7.05
N ARG A 414 -40.83 -38.23 -5.71
CA ARG A 414 -40.93 -37.09 -4.77
C ARG A 414 -39.74 -36.13 -4.83
N ARG A 415 -38.60 -36.57 -5.38
CA ARG A 415 -37.35 -35.78 -5.45
C ARG A 415 -36.96 -35.40 -6.88
N ARG A 416 -37.88 -35.58 -7.84
CA ARG A 416 -37.69 -35.27 -9.26
C ARG A 416 -37.07 -33.89 -9.50
N LYS A 417 -37.60 -32.84 -8.86
CA LYS A 417 -37.09 -31.47 -9.01
C LYS A 417 -35.63 -31.31 -8.60
N ILE A 418 -35.20 -31.96 -7.52
CA ILE A 418 -33.79 -31.92 -7.06
C ILE A 418 -32.90 -32.65 -8.05
N ILE A 419 -33.35 -33.80 -8.55
CA ILE A 419 -32.59 -34.61 -9.51
C ILE A 419 -32.44 -33.85 -10.85
N GLU A 420 -33.50 -33.22 -11.35
CA GLU A 420 -33.47 -32.38 -12.56
C GLU A 420 -32.52 -31.19 -12.39
N GLU A 421 -32.59 -30.45 -11.28
CA GLU A 421 -31.66 -29.36 -10.95
C GLU A 421 -30.20 -29.82 -10.86
N THR A 422 -29.96 -31.03 -10.33
CA THR A 422 -28.62 -31.63 -10.24
C THR A 422 -28.02 -31.88 -11.62
N ILE A 423 -28.84 -32.37 -12.56
CA ILE A 423 -28.39 -32.67 -13.92
C ILE A 423 -28.15 -31.39 -14.71
N GLU A 424 -29.02 -30.38 -14.57
CA GLU A 424 -28.81 -29.06 -15.18
C GLU A 424 -27.49 -28.43 -14.74
N GLU A 425 -27.17 -28.52 -13.44
CA GLU A 425 -25.92 -28.01 -12.89
C GLU A 425 -24.72 -28.82 -13.40
N LEU A 426 -24.79 -30.15 -13.42
CA LEU A 426 -23.74 -31.01 -14.00
C LEU A 426 -23.48 -30.70 -15.48
N ILE A 427 -24.53 -30.48 -16.27
CA ILE A 427 -24.41 -30.09 -17.69
C ILE A 427 -23.75 -28.72 -17.82
N THR A 428 -24.11 -27.77 -16.96
CA THR A 428 -23.52 -26.42 -16.94
C THR A 428 -22.04 -26.48 -16.59
N MET A 429 -21.68 -27.23 -15.55
CA MET A 429 -20.29 -27.39 -15.11
C MET A 429 -19.43 -28.09 -16.17
N THR A 430 -19.96 -29.14 -16.81
CA THR A 430 -19.25 -29.86 -17.88
C THR A 430 -19.08 -29.01 -19.14
N SER A 431 -20.10 -28.21 -19.51
CA SER A 431 -20.03 -27.30 -20.67
C SER A 431 -19.03 -26.17 -20.44
N THR A 432 -18.96 -25.63 -19.21
CA THR A 432 -18.02 -24.58 -18.83
C THR A 432 -16.58 -25.09 -18.86
N GLN A 433 -16.36 -26.34 -18.44
CA GLN A 433 -15.05 -27.01 -18.54
C GLN A 433 -14.60 -27.14 -20.00
N ASN A 434 -15.47 -27.61 -20.91
CA ASN A 434 -15.11 -27.81 -22.31
C ASN A 434 -14.67 -26.51 -23.03
N ASN A 435 -15.22 -25.35 -22.63
CA ASN A 435 -14.80 -24.04 -23.15
C ASN A 435 -13.46 -23.53 -22.58
N GLN A 436 -13.10 -23.91 -21.35
CA GLN A 436 -11.82 -23.53 -20.70
C GLN A 436 -10.67 -24.51 -21.03
N SER A 437 -10.99 -25.67 -21.61
CA SER A 437 -10.05 -26.78 -21.87
C SER A 437 -8.97 -26.51 -22.92
N ARG A 438 -8.93 -25.34 -23.56
CA ARG A 438 -7.84 -25.01 -24.50
C ARG A 438 -6.53 -24.55 -23.82
N ALA A 439 -6.48 -24.41 -22.49
CA ALA A 439 -5.30 -23.83 -21.82
C ALA A 439 -4.80 -24.50 -20.52
N SER A 440 -5.48 -25.49 -19.92
CA SER A 440 -5.10 -25.99 -18.58
C SER A 440 -5.23 -27.51 -18.43
N GLU A 441 -4.13 -28.22 -18.15
CA GLU A 441 -4.09 -29.61 -17.65
C GLU A 441 -4.61 -29.70 -16.20
N GLU A 442 -5.87 -29.37 -15.96
CA GLU A 442 -6.52 -29.44 -14.64
C GLU A 442 -7.47 -30.65 -14.58
N VAL A 443 -7.28 -31.54 -13.60
CA VAL A 443 -8.15 -32.70 -13.38
C VAL A 443 -9.36 -32.26 -12.55
N VAL A 444 -10.55 -32.33 -13.15
CA VAL A 444 -11.81 -32.00 -12.45
C VAL A 444 -12.49 -33.27 -11.99
N LEU A 445 -12.77 -33.37 -10.68
CA LEU A 445 -13.52 -34.46 -10.07
C LEU A 445 -14.89 -33.96 -9.64
N TYR A 446 -15.91 -34.79 -9.80
CA TYR A 446 -17.28 -34.47 -9.38
C TYR A 446 -17.69 -35.34 -8.19
N ALA A 447 -18.43 -34.78 -7.24
CA ALA A 447 -18.95 -35.50 -6.10
C ALA A 447 -20.39 -35.09 -5.78
N LEU A 448 -21.18 -36.05 -5.29
CA LEU A 448 -22.52 -35.82 -4.77
C LEU A 448 -22.49 -35.98 -3.24
N TYR A 449 -23.15 -35.08 -2.53
CA TYR A 449 -23.27 -35.11 -1.08
C TYR A 449 -24.73 -35.11 -0.64
N SER A 450 -25.12 -36.05 0.22
CA SER A 450 -26.42 -36.08 0.87
C SER A 450 -26.38 -35.18 2.11
N ILE A 451 -27.14 -34.08 2.11
CA ILE A 451 -27.30 -33.20 3.27
C ILE A 451 -27.92 -33.93 4.49
N PRO A 452 -29.01 -34.70 4.38
CA PRO A 452 -29.63 -35.33 5.54
C PRO A 452 -28.79 -36.46 6.17
N ASP A 453 -28.08 -37.23 5.34
CA ASP A 453 -27.37 -38.44 5.80
C ASP A 453 -25.86 -38.26 5.89
N ALA A 454 -25.34 -37.08 5.55
CA ALA A 454 -23.91 -36.76 5.51
C ALA A 454 -23.06 -37.78 4.72
N VAL A 455 -23.59 -38.29 3.60
CA VAL A 455 -22.90 -39.27 2.75
C VAL A 455 -22.37 -38.59 1.49
N CYS A 456 -21.06 -38.72 1.23
CA CYS A 456 -20.41 -38.27 0.00
C CYS A 456 -20.10 -39.43 -0.96
N ARG A 457 -20.29 -39.21 -2.26
CA ARG A 457 -19.91 -40.13 -3.34
C ARG A 457 -19.20 -39.39 -4.46
N LEU A 458 -18.01 -39.84 -4.82
CA LEU A 458 -17.32 -39.38 -6.02
C LEU A 458 -17.97 -40.01 -7.26
N LEU A 459 -18.17 -39.20 -8.29
CA LEU A 459 -18.52 -39.65 -9.63
C LEU A 459 -17.20 -39.93 -10.34
N VAL A 460 -17.03 -41.17 -10.80
CA VAL A 460 -15.80 -41.66 -11.44
C VAL A 460 -16.02 -41.72 -12.94
#